data_AF-A0A968G8P8-F1
#
_entry.id   AF-A0A968G8P8-F1
#
_cell.length_a   1.000
_cell.length_b   1.000
_cell.length_c   1.000
_cell.angle_alpha   90.00
_cell.angle_beta   90.00
_cell.angle_gamma   90.00
#
_symmetry.space_group_name_H-M   'P 1'
#
loop_
_entity.id
_entity.type
_entity.pdbx_description
1 polymer ?
#
loop_
_entity_poly.entity_id
_entity_poly.type
_entity_poly.pdbx_seq_one_letter_code
_entity_poly.pdbx_strand_id
1 'polypeptide(L)'
;MSEYTNINGAQQMMQVLQSINQDFFSKEKGLLRDFGLTIFPFFTFFDSLLDRIEIDIQAEYRKHFLARFWLSKPKSMQIDMILAGAYQSLQEQWDGVQRDAAERFVERFALFMGELDRIKSEFSSEQESKYHDLISNLRISIKDYFSFDGDNWQDHALSSLGEVLGAWATPALPEMEGLRNRIQSLKNRDYIHNLELLLQEERIMFHQKLQKNLMEAYTILYNQIEREWRTFYPTLES
;
A
#
# COMPACT_ATOMS: atom_id res chain seq x y z
N MET A 1 0.22 35.49 -37.41
CA MET A 1 -0.48 34.31 -36.84
C MET A 1 0.47 33.37 -36.07
N SER A 2 1.72 33.76 -35.76
CA SER A 2 2.68 32.94 -35.00
C SER A 2 2.74 33.26 -33.50
N GLU A 3 2.60 34.54 -33.11
CA GLU A 3 2.67 34.95 -31.69
C GLU A 3 1.48 34.48 -30.86
N TYR A 4 0.26 34.50 -31.42
CA TYR A 4 -0.94 34.02 -30.72
C TYR A 4 -0.93 32.50 -30.48
N THR A 5 -0.33 31.71 -31.38
CA THR A 5 -0.19 30.26 -31.22
C THR A 5 0.87 29.93 -30.16
N ASN A 6 1.98 30.66 -30.14
CA ASN A 6 3.02 30.51 -29.10
C ASN A 6 2.54 30.91 -27.70
N ILE A 7 1.73 31.97 -27.57
CA ILE A 7 1.14 32.36 -26.27
C ILE A 7 0.17 31.28 -25.77
N ASN A 8 -0.60 30.65 -26.65
CA ASN A 8 -1.54 29.60 -26.29
C ASN A 8 -0.81 28.30 -25.88
N GLY A 9 0.26 27.93 -26.60
CA GLY A 9 1.10 26.77 -26.28
C GLY A 9 1.82 26.91 -24.93
N ALA A 10 2.41 28.08 -24.64
CA ALA A 10 3.06 28.35 -23.36
C ALA A 10 2.07 28.35 -22.18
N GLN A 11 0.87 28.91 -22.37
CA GLN A 11 -0.19 28.87 -21.34
C GLN A 11 -0.69 27.44 -21.09
N GLN A 12 -0.84 26.64 -22.15
CA GLN A 12 -1.23 25.24 -22.06
C GLN A 12 -0.16 24.40 -21.34
N MET A 13 1.12 24.63 -21.65
CA MET A 13 2.24 23.97 -20.98
C MET A 13 2.24 24.29 -19.48
N MET A 14 2.13 25.57 -19.10
CA MET A 14 2.07 25.97 -17.69
C MET A 14 0.88 25.38 -16.94
N GLN A 15 -0.29 25.25 -17.57
CA GLN A 15 -1.46 24.62 -16.96
C GLN A 15 -1.23 23.12 -16.69
N VAL A 16 -0.67 22.40 -17.66
CA VAL A 16 -0.35 20.96 -17.50
C VAL A 16 0.69 20.76 -16.41
N LEU A 17 1.74 21.59 -16.39
CA LEU A 17 2.78 21.57 -15.37
C LEU A 17 2.24 21.82 -13.96
N GLN A 18 1.31 22.76 -13.81
CA GLN A 18 0.63 23.01 -12.54
C GLN A 18 -0.25 21.82 -12.12
N SER A 19 -0.98 21.22 -13.07
CA SER A 19 -1.79 20.02 -12.81
C SER A 19 -0.91 18.86 -12.34
N ILE A 20 0.22 18.61 -13.01
CA ILE A 20 1.15 17.54 -12.62
C ILE A 20 1.64 17.75 -11.18
N ASN A 21 2.10 18.96 -10.84
CA ASN A 21 2.56 19.25 -9.49
C ASN A 21 1.45 19.14 -8.44
N GLN A 22 0.23 19.56 -8.77
CA GLN A 22 -0.90 19.49 -7.85
C GLN A 22 -1.43 18.06 -7.66
N ASP A 23 -1.55 17.29 -8.73
CA ASP A 23 -2.23 15.99 -8.74
C ASP A 23 -1.28 14.82 -8.46
N PHE A 24 0.02 14.96 -8.72
CA PHE A 24 1.01 13.88 -8.49
C PHE A 24 1.92 14.12 -7.30
N PHE A 25 2.39 15.36 -7.11
CA PHE A 25 3.45 15.68 -6.14
C PHE A 25 2.98 16.49 -4.93
N SER A 26 1.71 16.91 -4.88
CA SER A 26 1.21 17.63 -3.71
C SER A 26 0.99 16.70 -2.52
N LYS A 27 1.25 17.21 -1.31
CA LYS A 27 0.99 16.48 -0.07
C LYS A 27 -0.51 16.24 0.18
N GLU A 28 -1.38 17.04 -0.43
CA GLU A 28 -2.83 17.00 -0.21
C GLU A 28 -3.58 16.11 -1.23
N LYS A 29 -3.02 15.87 -2.42
CA LYS A 29 -3.70 15.15 -3.52
C LYS A 29 -2.80 14.18 -4.30
N GLY A 30 -1.53 14.03 -3.93
CA GLY A 30 -0.53 13.29 -4.69
C GLY A 30 -0.50 11.78 -4.47
N LEU A 31 0.42 11.13 -5.18
CA LEU A 31 0.60 9.67 -5.27
C LEU A 31 0.67 8.98 -3.89
N LEU A 32 1.39 9.58 -2.93
CA LEU A 32 1.53 9.07 -1.56
C LEU A 32 0.20 9.02 -0.80
N ARG A 33 -0.67 10.01 -0.99
CA ARG A 33 -1.99 10.04 -0.34
C ARG A 33 -2.87 8.93 -0.90
N ASP A 34 -2.90 8.78 -2.21
CA ASP A 34 -3.74 7.79 -2.88
C ASP A 34 -3.30 6.37 -2.54
N PHE A 35 -2.00 6.14 -2.40
CA PHE A 35 -1.47 4.91 -1.83
C PHE A 35 -2.00 4.67 -0.41
N GLY A 36 -1.90 5.68 0.47
CA GLY A 36 -2.46 5.63 1.82
C GLY A 36 -3.95 5.29 1.86
N LEU A 37 -4.75 5.86 0.95
CA LEU A 37 -6.18 5.57 0.82
C LEU A 37 -6.47 4.16 0.29
N THR A 38 -5.53 3.55 -0.43
CA THR A 38 -5.68 2.20 -0.98
C THR A 38 -5.37 1.13 0.06
N ILE A 39 -4.42 1.40 0.96
CA ILE A 39 -4.08 0.48 2.05
C ILE A 39 -5.00 0.63 3.27
N PHE A 40 -5.71 1.77 3.38
CA PHE A 40 -6.62 2.06 4.50
C PHE A 40 -7.67 0.97 4.78
N PRO A 41 -8.37 0.41 3.77
CA PRO A 41 -9.35 -0.67 3.99
C PRO A 41 -8.76 -1.90 4.69
N PHE A 42 -7.45 -2.16 4.52
CA PHE A 42 -6.79 -3.30 5.15
C PHE A 42 -6.65 -3.14 6.66
N PHE A 43 -6.39 -1.92 7.14
CA PHE A 43 -6.38 -1.64 8.59
C PHE A 43 -7.75 -1.92 9.21
N THR A 44 -8.82 -1.43 8.57
CA THR A 44 -10.21 -1.67 9.03
C THR A 44 -10.59 -3.16 9.00
N PHE A 45 -10.15 -3.88 7.96
CA PHE A 45 -10.39 -5.31 7.84
C PHE A 45 -9.64 -6.12 8.90
N PHE A 46 -8.36 -5.82 9.14
CA PHE A 46 -7.58 -6.47 10.18
C PHE A 46 -8.20 -6.25 11.57
N ASP A 47 -8.66 -5.04 11.87
CA ASP A 47 -9.38 -4.75 13.11
C ASP A 47 -10.63 -5.62 13.26
N SER A 48 -11.40 -5.74 12.19
CA SER A 48 -12.61 -6.58 12.16
C SER A 48 -12.29 -8.07 12.33
N LEU A 49 -11.14 -8.53 11.81
CA LEU A 49 -10.66 -9.91 12.01
C LEU A 49 -10.26 -10.16 13.47
N LEU A 50 -9.56 -9.22 14.11
CA LEU A 50 -9.22 -9.35 15.53
C LEU A 50 -10.48 -9.38 16.40
N ASP A 51 -11.46 -8.51 16.12
CA ASP A 51 -12.75 -8.52 16.80
C ASP A 51 -13.48 -9.86 16.58
N ARG A 52 -13.39 -10.43 15.37
CA ARG A 52 -13.97 -11.74 15.08
C ARG A 52 -13.29 -12.88 15.85
N ILE A 53 -11.96 -12.90 15.89
CA ILE A 53 -11.18 -13.86 16.70
C ILE A 53 -11.61 -13.76 18.16
N GLU A 54 -11.74 -12.53 18.69
CA GLU A 54 -12.20 -12.29 20.05
C GLU A 54 -13.57 -12.91 20.29
N ILE A 55 -14.54 -12.60 19.43
CA ILE A 55 -15.92 -13.09 19.53
C ILE A 55 -15.97 -14.63 19.47
N ASP A 56 -15.25 -15.25 18.54
CA ASP A 56 -15.28 -16.70 18.36
C ASP A 56 -14.61 -17.43 19.55
N ILE A 57 -13.48 -16.92 20.06
CA ILE A 57 -12.83 -17.48 21.26
C ILE A 57 -13.70 -17.26 22.50
N GLN A 58 -14.33 -16.09 22.64
CA GLN A 58 -15.30 -15.84 23.71
C GLN A 58 -16.50 -16.80 23.63
N ALA A 59 -17.01 -17.07 22.44
CA ALA A 59 -18.11 -18.01 22.24
C ALA A 59 -17.72 -19.44 22.64
N GLU A 60 -16.53 -19.90 22.26
CA GLU A 60 -15.98 -21.18 22.72
C GLU A 60 -15.80 -21.22 24.23
N TYR A 61 -15.26 -20.15 24.82
CA TYR A 61 -15.14 -20.04 26.28
C TYR A 61 -16.50 -20.11 26.98
N ARG A 62 -17.53 -19.46 26.43
CA ARG A 62 -18.91 -19.49 26.96
C ARG A 62 -19.57 -20.86 26.85
N LYS A 63 -19.20 -21.72 25.90
CA LYS A 63 -19.71 -23.12 25.86
C LYS A 63 -19.30 -23.91 27.11
N HIS A 64 -18.21 -23.54 27.76
CA HIS A 64 -17.77 -24.12 29.03
C HIS A 64 -18.48 -23.51 30.26
N PHE A 65 -19.25 -22.44 30.08
CA PHE A 65 -19.93 -21.69 31.14
C PHE A 65 -21.10 -22.46 31.79
N LEU A 66 -21.78 -23.34 31.05
CA LEU A 66 -22.97 -24.05 31.54
C LEU A 66 -22.68 -25.23 32.49
N ALA A 67 -21.42 -25.52 32.80
CA ALA A 67 -21.06 -26.70 33.57
C ALA A 67 -20.08 -26.40 34.72
N ARG A 68 -20.40 -25.55 35.70
CA ARG A 68 -19.62 -25.37 36.97
C ARG A 68 -18.11 -25.01 36.84
N PHE A 69 -17.54 -24.90 35.64
CA PHE A 69 -16.10 -24.70 35.40
C PHE A 69 -15.86 -23.29 34.87
N TRP A 70 -15.87 -22.30 35.76
CA TRP A 70 -15.38 -20.92 35.50
C TRP A 70 -13.85 -20.86 35.25
N LEU A 71 -13.23 -22.01 34.97
CA LEU A 71 -11.80 -22.24 35.07
C LEU A 71 -11.20 -22.93 33.85
N SER A 72 -11.98 -23.37 32.85
CA SER A 72 -11.43 -24.07 31.68
C SER A 72 -11.38 -23.15 30.47
N LYS A 73 -10.17 -22.93 29.93
CA LYS A 73 -9.94 -22.29 28.63
C LYS A 73 -10.57 -23.09 27.49
N PRO A 74 -10.81 -22.45 26.33
CA PRO A 74 -11.06 -23.17 25.09
C PRO A 74 -9.94 -24.18 24.83
N LYS A 75 -10.29 -25.32 24.23
CA LYS A 75 -9.30 -26.33 23.83
C LYS A 75 -8.33 -25.73 22.80
N SER A 76 -7.04 -26.05 22.90
CA SER A 76 -6.02 -25.57 21.95
C SER A 76 -6.42 -25.78 20.49
N MET A 77 -6.97 -26.95 20.16
CA MET A 77 -7.45 -27.27 18.81
C MET A 77 -8.52 -26.28 18.30
N GLN A 78 -9.43 -25.79 19.16
CA GLN A 78 -10.44 -24.80 18.74
C GLN A 78 -9.79 -23.44 18.47
N ILE A 79 -8.84 -23.03 19.31
CA ILE A 79 -8.05 -21.82 19.10
C ILE A 79 -7.30 -21.91 17.76
N ASP A 80 -6.72 -23.07 17.47
CA ASP A 80 -5.99 -23.31 16.21
C ASP A 80 -6.90 -23.17 14.99
N MET A 81 -8.12 -23.74 15.05
CA MET A 81 -9.10 -23.64 13.98
C MET A 81 -9.58 -22.20 13.75
N ILE A 82 -9.87 -21.47 14.82
CA ILE A 82 -10.30 -20.06 14.74
C ILE A 82 -9.18 -19.21 14.11
N LEU A 83 -7.95 -19.36 14.60
CA LEU A 83 -6.81 -18.63 14.06
C LEU A 83 -6.54 -18.99 12.61
N ALA A 84 -6.56 -20.28 12.24
CA ALA A 84 -6.34 -20.70 10.85
C ALA A 84 -7.35 -20.05 9.88
N GLY A 85 -8.64 -20.02 10.24
CA GLY A 85 -9.66 -19.36 9.42
C GLY A 85 -9.48 -17.85 9.30
N ALA A 86 -9.09 -17.19 10.39
CA ALA A 86 -8.80 -15.75 10.39
C ALA A 86 -7.56 -15.42 9.55
N TYR A 87 -6.49 -16.22 9.64
CA TYR A 87 -5.26 -16.04 8.87
C TYR A 87 -5.47 -16.29 7.37
N GLN A 88 -6.25 -17.31 7.01
CA GLN A 88 -6.61 -17.52 5.61
C GLN A 88 -7.37 -16.32 5.04
N SER A 89 -8.36 -15.82 5.79
CA SER A 89 -9.12 -14.62 5.39
C SER A 89 -8.22 -13.39 5.28
N LEU A 90 -7.24 -13.25 6.19
CA LEU A 90 -6.24 -12.20 6.16
C LEU A 90 -5.40 -12.24 4.89
N GLN A 91 -4.93 -13.42 4.51
CA GLN A 91 -4.11 -13.62 3.33
C GLN A 91 -4.89 -13.35 2.04
N GLU A 92 -6.12 -13.86 1.92
CA GLU A 92 -6.96 -13.64 0.73
C GLU A 92 -7.28 -12.15 0.50
N GLN A 93 -7.60 -11.40 1.55
CA GLN A 93 -7.83 -9.96 1.42
C GLN A 93 -6.55 -9.18 1.16
N TRP A 94 -5.43 -9.63 1.74
CA TRP A 94 -4.14 -9.00 1.54
C TRP A 94 -3.70 -9.07 0.08
N ASP A 95 -3.89 -10.21 -0.58
CA ASP A 95 -3.61 -10.37 -2.02
C ASP A 95 -4.48 -9.43 -2.88
N GLY A 96 -5.74 -9.19 -2.48
CA GLY A 96 -6.62 -8.20 -3.11
C GLY A 96 -6.12 -6.77 -2.97
N VAL A 97 -5.72 -6.36 -1.77
CA VAL A 97 -5.19 -5.01 -1.49
C VAL A 97 -3.89 -4.74 -2.24
N GLN A 98 -3.00 -5.74 -2.30
CA GLN A 98 -1.77 -5.69 -3.09
C GLN A 98 -2.06 -5.37 -4.57
N ARG A 99 -3.05 -6.07 -5.14
CA ARG A 99 -3.46 -5.88 -6.52
C ARG A 99 -4.10 -4.52 -6.76
N ASP A 100 -5.02 -4.08 -5.90
CA ASP A 100 -5.68 -2.78 -6.02
C ASP A 100 -4.67 -1.61 -5.92
N ALA A 101 -3.66 -1.76 -5.05
CA ALA A 101 -2.56 -0.80 -4.94
C ALA A 101 -1.66 -0.80 -6.18
N ALA A 102 -1.46 -1.97 -6.81
CA ALA A 102 -0.76 -2.08 -8.08
C ALA A 102 -1.49 -1.35 -9.21
N GLU A 103 -2.78 -1.67 -9.38
CA GLU A 103 -3.64 -1.09 -10.41
C GLU A 103 -3.67 0.43 -10.27
N ARG A 104 -3.90 0.96 -9.06
CA ARG A 104 -3.90 2.41 -8.83
C ARG A 104 -2.57 3.08 -9.09
N PHE A 105 -1.45 2.45 -8.75
CA PHE A 105 -0.13 3.00 -9.07
C PHE A 105 0.06 3.09 -10.59
N VAL A 106 -0.25 2.01 -11.33
CA VAL A 106 -0.11 1.97 -12.79
C VAL A 106 -1.01 2.99 -13.46
N GLU A 107 -2.28 3.10 -13.04
CA GLU A 107 -3.23 4.11 -13.53
C GLU A 107 -2.71 5.53 -13.31
N ARG A 108 -2.24 5.83 -12.10
CA ARG A 108 -1.68 7.15 -11.79
C ARG A 108 -0.43 7.42 -12.61
N PHE A 109 0.50 6.48 -12.71
CA PHE A 109 1.70 6.68 -13.51
C PHE A 109 1.37 6.88 -15.00
N ALA A 110 0.39 6.15 -15.54
CA ALA A 110 -0.08 6.34 -16.90
C ALA A 110 -0.69 7.74 -17.12
N LEU A 111 -1.45 8.25 -16.16
CA LEU A 111 -1.98 9.63 -16.21
C LEU A 111 -0.85 10.67 -16.18
N PHE A 112 0.18 10.48 -15.35
CA PHE A 112 1.35 11.36 -15.30
C PHE A 112 2.06 11.41 -16.66
N MET A 113 2.32 10.24 -17.26
CA MET A 113 2.93 10.12 -18.57
C MET A 113 2.05 10.72 -19.68
N GLY A 114 0.74 10.46 -19.63
CA GLY A 114 -0.21 11.00 -20.58
C GLY A 114 -0.27 12.53 -20.57
N GLU A 115 -0.24 13.15 -19.39
CA GLU A 115 -0.18 14.62 -19.26
C GLU A 115 1.14 15.17 -19.82
N LEU A 116 2.27 14.48 -19.64
CA LEU A 116 3.52 14.89 -20.28
C LEU A 116 3.50 14.76 -21.79
N ASP A 117 2.93 13.67 -22.32
CA ASP A 117 2.83 13.44 -23.75
C ASP A 117 1.95 14.49 -24.45
N ARG A 118 0.95 15.04 -23.74
CA ARG A 118 0.09 16.12 -24.26
C ARG A 118 0.83 17.40 -24.59
N ILE A 119 1.94 17.68 -23.92
CA ILE A 119 2.75 18.88 -24.14
C ILE A 119 4.05 18.60 -24.90
N LYS A 120 4.30 17.33 -25.24
CA LYS A 120 5.51 16.91 -25.94
C LYS A 120 5.69 17.59 -27.30
N SER A 121 4.59 17.86 -28.03
CA SER A 121 4.65 18.54 -29.32
C SER A 121 5.20 19.96 -29.25
N GLU A 122 5.17 20.56 -28.06
CA GLU A 122 5.62 21.92 -27.80
C GLU A 122 7.08 21.98 -27.35
N PHE A 123 7.75 20.83 -27.20
CA PHE A 123 9.13 20.78 -26.73
C PHE A 123 10.10 21.24 -27.81
N SER A 124 11.10 22.01 -27.39
CA SER A 124 12.31 22.22 -28.17
C SER A 124 13.12 20.92 -28.26
N SER A 125 14.08 20.85 -29.19
CA SER A 125 14.97 19.69 -29.33
C SER A 125 15.78 19.38 -28.06
N GLU A 126 16.12 20.40 -27.28
CA GLU A 126 16.82 20.22 -25.99
C GLU A 126 15.88 19.64 -24.93
N GLN A 127 14.66 20.16 -24.84
CA GLN A 127 13.62 19.65 -23.93
C GLN A 127 13.22 18.21 -24.28
N GLU A 128 13.14 17.87 -25.57
CA GLU A 128 12.85 16.51 -26.02
C GLU A 128 13.95 15.53 -25.61
N SER A 129 15.23 15.91 -25.72
CA SER A 129 16.34 15.10 -25.19
C SER A 129 16.22 14.89 -23.68
N LYS A 130 15.90 15.93 -22.91
CA LYS A 130 15.74 15.85 -21.46
C LYS A 130 14.51 15.03 -21.05
N TYR A 131 13.45 15.09 -21.83
CA TYR A 131 12.27 14.24 -21.66
C TYR A 131 12.63 12.76 -21.87
N HIS A 132 13.43 12.44 -22.90
CA HIS A 132 13.90 11.07 -23.10
C HIS A 132 14.77 10.56 -21.94
N ASP A 133 15.63 11.41 -21.37
CA ASP A 133 16.40 11.08 -20.17
C ASP A 133 15.47 10.79 -18.98
N LEU A 134 14.45 11.64 -18.75
CA LEU A 134 13.43 11.43 -17.72
C LEU A 134 12.74 10.07 -17.88
N ILE A 135 12.23 9.77 -19.09
CA ILE A 135 11.50 8.51 -19.33
C ILE A 135 12.41 7.31 -19.10
N SER A 136 13.66 7.37 -19.55
CA SER A 136 14.64 6.32 -19.31
C SER A 136 14.88 6.09 -17.81
N ASN A 137 15.09 7.17 -17.05
CA ASN A 137 15.36 7.08 -15.62
C ASN A 137 14.16 6.59 -14.80
N LEU A 138 12.95 7.05 -15.14
CA LEU A 138 11.72 6.59 -14.52
C LEU A 138 11.50 5.10 -14.79
N ARG A 139 11.74 4.66 -16.03
CA ARG A 139 11.64 3.26 -16.41
C ARG A 139 12.62 2.40 -15.62
N ILE A 140 13.87 2.84 -15.45
CA ILE A 140 14.87 2.14 -14.63
C ILE A 140 14.42 2.09 -13.17
N SER A 141 13.96 3.20 -12.60
CA SER A 141 13.52 3.25 -11.20
C SER A 141 12.34 2.30 -10.93
N ILE A 142 11.35 2.28 -11.83
CA ILE A 142 10.22 1.35 -11.80
C ILE A 142 10.71 -0.09 -11.94
N LYS A 143 11.59 -0.36 -12.91
CA LYS A 143 12.14 -1.69 -13.15
C LYS A 143 12.90 -2.22 -11.94
N ASP A 144 13.76 -1.41 -11.34
CA ASP A 144 14.56 -1.78 -10.16
C ASP A 144 13.65 -2.02 -8.94
N TYR A 145 12.68 -1.14 -8.73
CA TYR A 145 11.75 -1.25 -7.62
C TYR A 145 10.84 -2.48 -7.74
N PHE A 146 10.41 -2.85 -8.95
CA PHE A 146 9.55 -4.01 -9.20
C PHE A 146 10.29 -5.29 -9.61
N SER A 147 11.61 -5.22 -9.80
CA SER A 147 12.47 -6.35 -10.16
C SER A 147 11.98 -7.19 -11.35
N PHE A 148 11.49 -6.56 -12.42
CA PHE A 148 11.09 -7.25 -13.66
C PHE A 148 12.05 -6.97 -14.83
N ASP A 149 12.11 -7.88 -15.81
CA ASP A 149 12.84 -7.69 -17.06
C ASP A 149 11.87 -7.65 -18.24
N GLY A 150 11.65 -6.47 -18.85
CA GLY A 150 10.78 -6.34 -20.02
C GLY A 150 10.48 -4.90 -20.47
N ASP A 151 10.00 -4.77 -21.71
CA ASP A 151 9.43 -3.53 -22.26
C ASP A 151 7.96 -3.32 -21.84
N ASN A 152 7.25 -4.40 -21.52
CA ASN A 152 5.84 -4.38 -21.16
C ASN A 152 5.64 -4.12 -19.66
N TRP A 153 6.17 -2.98 -19.20
CA TRP A 153 6.32 -2.67 -17.78
C TRP A 153 5.00 -2.56 -17.03
N GLN A 154 3.88 -2.27 -17.71
CA GLN A 154 2.56 -2.14 -17.08
C GLN A 154 2.02 -3.50 -16.64
N ASP A 155 2.05 -4.50 -17.51
CA ASP A 155 1.62 -5.87 -17.19
C ASP A 155 2.53 -6.48 -16.12
N HIS A 156 3.84 -6.23 -16.21
CA HIS A 156 4.80 -6.65 -15.19
C HIS A 156 4.64 -5.90 -13.87
N ALA A 157 4.35 -4.60 -13.88
CA ALA A 157 4.02 -3.86 -12.67
C ALA A 157 2.73 -4.40 -12.05
N LEU A 158 1.69 -4.70 -12.82
CA LEU A 158 0.46 -5.30 -12.28
C LEU A 158 0.71 -6.68 -11.65
N SER A 159 1.57 -7.51 -12.24
CA SER A 159 1.92 -8.82 -11.67
C SER A 159 2.89 -8.76 -10.49
N SER A 160 3.86 -7.84 -10.52
CA SER A 160 5.01 -7.82 -9.59
C SER A 160 4.88 -6.78 -8.48
N LEU A 161 4.10 -5.71 -8.67
CA LEU A 161 3.85 -4.70 -7.64
C LEU A 161 3.05 -5.28 -6.48
N GLY A 162 2.12 -6.20 -6.79
CA GLY A 162 1.45 -6.98 -5.77
C GLY A 162 2.44 -7.78 -4.93
N GLU A 163 3.32 -8.57 -5.57
CA GLU A 163 4.34 -9.37 -4.90
C GLU A 163 5.36 -8.54 -4.10
N VAL A 164 5.75 -7.37 -4.60
CA VAL A 164 6.70 -6.46 -3.94
C VAL A 164 6.05 -5.76 -2.74
N LEU A 165 4.81 -5.29 -2.85
CA LEU A 165 4.04 -4.81 -1.69
C LEU A 165 3.80 -5.94 -0.70
N GLY A 166 3.50 -7.14 -1.20
CA GLY A 166 3.40 -8.38 -0.45
C GLY A 166 4.67 -8.66 0.34
N ALA A 167 5.85 -8.57 -0.28
CA ALA A 167 7.13 -8.80 0.37
C ALA A 167 7.42 -7.82 1.51
N TRP A 168 6.94 -6.57 1.42
CA TRP A 168 7.16 -5.57 2.47
C TRP A 168 6.11 -5.57 3.57
N ALA A 169 4.87 -5.95 3.27
CA ALA A 169 3.81 -5.98 4.27
C ALA A 169 3.49 -7.37 4.83
N THR A 170 3.96 -8.46 4.21
CA THR A 170 3.94 -9.80 4.82
C THR A 170 4.67 -9.81 6.17
N PRO A 171 5.84 -9.16 6.35
CA PRO A 171 6.48 -8.99 7.66
C PRO A 171 5.67 -8.16 8.67
N ALA A 172 4.67 -7.39 8.21
CA ALA A 172 3.78 -6.65 9.09
C ALA A 172 2.63 -7.52 9.60
N LEU A 173 2.27 -8.61 8.89
CA LEU A 173 1.28 -9.58 9.36
C LEU A 173 1.76 -10.19 10.69
N PRO A 174 0.88 -10.36 11.69
CA PRO A 174 1.25 -11.05 12.91
C PRO A 174 1.65 -12.50 12.59
N GLU A 175 2.56 -13.08 13.37
CA GLU A 175 2.92 -14.49 13.18
C GLU A 175 1.85 -15.40 13.79
N MET A 176 1.27 -16.30 12.98
CA MET A 176 0.21 -17.21 13.44
C MET A 176 0.65 -18.04 14.66
N GLU A 177 1.86 -18.58 14.60
CA GLU A 177 2.42 -19.38 15.68
C GLU A 177 2.69 -18.54 16.94
N GLY A 178 3.16 -17.29 16.77
CA GLY A 178 3.35 -16.34 17.86
C GLY A 178 2.05 -16.00 18.58
N LEU A 179 1.03 -15.55 17.84
CA LEU A 179 -0.27 -15.20 18.41
C LEU A 179 -0.95 -16.41 19.06
N ARG A 180 -0.90 -17.58 18.43
CA ARG A 180 -1.42 -18.85 18.96
C ARG A 180 -0.82 -19.15 20.33
N ASN A 181 0.50 -19.15 20.44
CA ASN A 181 1.20 -19.46 21.69
C ASN A 181 0.84 -18.46 22.79
N ARG A 182 0.76 -17.17 22.44
CA ARG A 182 0.35 -16.10 23.36
C ARG A 182 -1.06 -16.32 23.90
N ILE A 183 -2.05 -16.57 23.03
CA ILE A 183 -3.45 -16.84 23.41
C ILE A 183 -3.54 -18.09 24.31
N GLN A 184 -2.85 -19.18 23.95
CA GLN A 184 -2.88 -20.42 24.72
C GLN A 184 -2.25 -20.27 26.11
N SER A 185 -1.27 -19.37 26.26
CA SER A 185 -0.58 -19.09 27.52
C SER A 185 -1.39 -18.26 28.54
N LEU A 186 -2.42 -17.53 28.10
CA LEU A 186 -3.21 -16.61 28.94
C LEU A 186 -3.83 -17.31 30.16
N LYS A 187 -3.75 -16.74 31.36
CA LYS A 187 -4.22 -17.42 32.59
C LYS A 187 -5.75 -17.54 32.66
N ASN A 188 -6.26 -18.60 33.30
CA ASN A 188 -7.70 -18.91 33.37
C ASN A 188 -8.55 -17.84 34.09
N ARG A 189 -8.01 -17.22 35.14
CA ARG A 189 -8.77 -16.35 36.06
C ARG A 189 -9.36 -15.12 35.37
N ASP A 190 -8.61 -14.52 34.46
CA ASP A 190 -8.98 -13.31 33.73
C ASP A 190 -8.79 -13.53 32.21
N TYR A 191 -9.09 -14.75 31.74
CA TYR A 191 -8.74 -15.19 30.39
C TYR A 191 -9.30 -14.25 29.30
N ILE A 192 -10.58 -13.87 29.40
CA ILE A 192 -11.24 -12.99 28.43
C ILE A 192 -10.64 -11.58 28.45
N HIS A 193 -10.46 -11.00 29.63
CA HIS A 193 -9.84 -9.67 29.73
C HIS A 193 -8.41 -9.64 29.21
N ASN A 194 -7.60 -10.68 29.51
CA ASN A 194 -6.24 -10.77 28.98
C ASN A 194 -6.22 -11.04 27.46
N LEU A 195 -7.24 -11.70 26.92
CA LEU A 195 -7.40 -11.90 25.48
C LEU A 195 -7.68 -10.55 24.79
N GLU A 196 -8.63 -9.77 25.32
CA GLU A 196 -8.92 -8.41 24.82
C GLU A 196 -7.66 -7.54 24.79
N LEU A 197 -6.91 -7.50 25.90
CA LEU A 197 -5.66 -6.73 25.99
C LEU A 197 -4.61 -7.22 24.99
N LEU A 198 -4.46 -8.53 24.83
CA LEU A 198 -3.55 -9.12 23.85
C LEU A 198 -3.93 -8.72 22.42
N LEU A 199 -5.21 -8.80 22.05
CA LEU A 199 -5.66 -8.43 20.71
C LEU A 199 -5.54 -6.92 20.45
N GLN A 200 -5.72 -6.06 21.46
CA GLN A 200 -5.40 -4.63 21.33
C GLN A 200 -3.90 -4.39 21.09
N GLU A 201 -3.03 -5.14 21.76
CA GLU A 201 -1.58 -5.06 21.52
C GLU A 201 -1.23 -5.46 20.09
N GLU A 202 -1.78 -6.58 19.60
CA GLU A 202 -1.62 -7.02 18.21
C GLU A 202 -2.13 -5.99 17.21
N ARG A 203 -3.28 -5.37 17.49
CA ARG A 203 -3.83 -4.25 16.71
C ARG A 203 -2.83 -3.12 16.56
N ILE A 204 -2.31 -2.61 17.67
CA ILE A 204 -1.37 -1.48 17.67
C ILE A 204 -0.08 -1.86 16.96
N MET A 205 0.49 -3.03 17.26
CA MET A 205 1.73 -3.50 16.63
C MET A 205 1.58 -3.66 15.12
N PHE A 206 0.48 -4.27 14.68
CA PHE A 206 0.19 -4.42 13.26
C PHE A 206 0.08 -3.07 12.57
N HIS A 207 -0.69 -2.13 13.12
CA HIS A 207 -0.84 -0.79 12.54
C HIS A 207 0.50 -0.08 12.38
N GLN A 208 1.34 -0.13 13.42
CA GLN A 208 2.66 0.49 13.41
C GLN A 208 3.60 -0.17 12.39
N LYS A 209 3.66 -1.51 12.35
CA LYS A 209 4.50 -2.26 11.40
C LYS A 209 4.04 -2.03 9.96
N LEU A 210 2.73 -2.10 9.71
CA LEU A 210 2.16 -1.95 8.38
C LEU A 210 2.37 -0.53 7.85
N GLN A 211 2.06 0.47 8.67
CA GLN A 211 2.30 1.87 8.33
C GLN A 211 3.79 2.09 8.03
N LYS A 212 4.68 1.60 8.89
CA LYS A 212 6.12 1.76 8.70
C LYS A 212 6.57 1.12 7.39
N ASN A 213 6.33 -0.18 7.22
CA ASN A 213 6.87 -0.93 6.09
C ASN A 213 6.30 -0.46 4.74
N LEU A 214 4.99 -0.23 4.66
CA LEU A 214 4.36 0.18 3.41
C LEU A 214 4.67 1.64 3.05
N MET A 215 4.63 2.56 4.03
CA MET A 215 4.96 3.96 3.76
C MET A 215 6.44 4.12 3.43
N GLU A 216 7.34 3.46 4.16
CA GLU A 216 8.79 3.54 3.86
C GLU A 216 9.08 3.07 2.44
N ALA A 217 8.53 1.91 2.06
CA ALA A 217 8.78 1.37 0.74
C ALA A 217 8.23 2.26 -0.38
N TYR A 218 6.97 2.70 -0.28
CA TYR A 218 6.37 3.56 -1.29
C TYR A 218 7.01 4.95 -1.35
N THR A 219 7.49 5.46 -0.22
CA THR A 219 8.21 6.74 -0.15
C THR A 219 9.54 6.67 -0.92
N ILE A 220 10.21 5.52 -0.97
CA ILE A 220 11.44 5.36 -1.75
C ILE A 220 11.17 5.57 -3.24
N LEU A 221 10.17 4.85 -3.81
CA LEU A 221 9.81 5.00 -5.22
C LEU A 221 9.30 6.42 -5.51
N TYR A 222 8.42 6.95 -4.65
CA TYR A 222 7.92 8.31 -4.79
C TYR A 222 9.07 9.34 -4.83
N ASN A 223 10.05 9.25 -3.93
CA ASN A 223 11.18 10.18 -3.88
C ASN A 223 12.07 10.06 -5.12
N GLN A 224 12.22 8.86 -5.70
CA GLN A 224 12.93 8.68 -6.97
C GLN A 224 12.19 9.37 -8.10
N ILE A 225 10.89 9.12 -8.25
CA ILE A 225 10.05 9.76 -9.29
C ILE A 225 10.05 11.29 -9.12
N GLU A 226 9.86 11.79 -7.88
CA GLU A 226 9.88 13.21 -7.57
C GLU A 226 11.24 13.85 -7.89
N ARG A 227 12.35 13.16 -7.60
CA ARG A 227 13.69 13.65 -7.94
C ARG A 227 13.85 13.81 -9.45
N GLU A 228 13.54 12.77 -10.23
CA GLU A 228 13.66 12.83 -11.68
C GLU A 228 12.75 13.93 -12.26
N TRP A 229 11.53 14.06 -11.74
CA TRP A 229 10.61 15.15 -12.09
C TRP A 229 11.21 16.53 -11.79
N ARG A 230 11.70 16.77 -10.57
CA ARG A 230 12.29 18.06 -10.17
C ARG A 230 13.57 18.40 -10.93
N THR A 231 14.27 17.39 -11.47
CA THR A 231 15.41 17.60 -12.38
C THR A 231 14.97 18.02 -13.78
N PHE A 232 13.89 17.44 -14.29
CA PHE A 232 13.36 17.74 -15.61
C PHE A 232 12.55 19.05 -15.65
N TYR A 233 11.69 19.28 -14.67
CA TYR A 233 10.73 20.38 -14.61
C TYR A 233 11.31 21.78 -14.95
N PRO A 234 12.48 22.20 -14.41
CA PRO A 234 13.03 23.52 -14.71
C PRO A 234 13.38 23.72 -16.20
N THR A 235 13.65 22.63 -16.92
CA THR A 235 13.95 22.68 -18.37
C THR A 235 12.73 23.07 -19.21
N LEU A 236 11.53 22.94 -18.65
CA LEU A 236 10.27 23.34 -19.27
C LEU A 236 9.85 24.78 -18.93
N GLU A 237 10.43 25.39 -17.89
CA GLU A 237 10.23 26.81 -17.54
C GLU A 237 11.25 27.75 -18.22
N SER A 238 12.29 27.17 -18.84
CA SER A 238 13.41 27.87 -19.49
C SER A 238 13.12 28.16 -20.96
#